data_AF-A0A945QHN8-F1
#
_entry.id   AF-A0A945QHN8-F1
#
_cell.length_a   1.000
_cell.length_b   1.000
_cell.length_c   1.000
_cell.angle_alpha   90.00
_cell.angle_beta   90.00
_cell.angle_gamma   90.00
#
_symmetry.space_group_name_H-M   'P 1'
#
loop_
_entity.id
_entity.type
_entity.pdbx_description
1 polymer ?
#
loop_
_entity_poly.entity_id
_entity_poly.type
_entity_poly.pdbx_seq_one_letter_code
_entity_poly.pdbx_strand_id
1 'polypeptide(L)' 'MNSKKILELVGKIEKLIPSSDDGIKDDIKSNIKILIEDYLHKLNIVTREEFDIQQEVLIKTRLKIEELEKKLKIN' A
#
# COMPACT_ATOMS: atom_id res chain seq x y z
N MET A 1 3.18 4.38 -13.49
CA MET A 1 1.74 4.51 -13.17
C MET A 1 1.47 5.14 -11.79
N ASN A 2 2.28 4.87 -10.75
CA ASN A 2 2.09 5.42 -9.39
C ASN A 2 2.33 6.93 -9.24
N SER A 3 3.21 7.53 -10.05
CA SER A 3 3.52 8.97 -9.97
C SER A 3 2.32 9.88 -10.29
N LYS A 4 1.53 9.58 -11.32
CA LYS A 4 0.33 10.37 -11.69
C LYS A 4 -0.72 10.43 -10.58
N LYS A 5 -0.86 9.34 -9.82
CA LYS A 5 -1.82 9.23 -8.72
C LYS A 5 -1.36 10.00 -7.47
N ILE A 6 -0.05 10.05 -7.21
CA ILE A 6 0.55 10.88 -6.14
C ILE A 6 0.35 12.37 -6.46
N LEU A 7 0.53 12.78 -7.72
CA LEU A 7 0.24 14.14 -8.19
C LEU A 7 -1.23 14.53 -7.98
N GLU A 8 -2.17 13.60 -8.16
CA GLU A 8 -3.60 13.85 -7.89
C GLU A 8 -3.90 14.03 -6.39
N LEU A 9 -3.24 13.26 -5.53
CA LEU A 9 -3.34 13.41 -4.07
C LEU A 9 -2.81 14.78 -3.63
N VAL A 10 -1.63 15.19 -4.15
CA VAL A 10 -1.04 16.51 -3.87
C VAL A 10 -2.01 17.63 -4.27
N GLY A 11 -2.58 17.57 -5.47
CA GLY A 11 -3.56 18.56 -5.92
C GLY A 11 -4.88 18.57 -5.12
N LYS A 12 -5.29 17.46 -4.52
CA LYS A 12 -6.45 17.41 -3.61
C LYS A 12 -6.13 18.00 -2.23
N ILE A 13 -4.92 17.77 -1.73
CA ILE A 13 -4.44 18.35 -0.47
C ILE A 13 -4.30 19.87 -0.60
N GLU A 14 -3.71 20.36 -1.69
CA GLU A 14 -3.56 21.80 -1.97
C GLU A 14 -4.92 22.54 -1.97
N LYS A 15 -5.98 21.91 -2.47
CA LYS A 15 -7.35 22.47 -2.48
C LYS A 15 -8.00 22.53 -1.10
N LEU A 16 -7.54 21.72 -0.15
CA LEU A 16 -8.07 21.67 1.20
C LEU A 16 -7.33 22.63 2.15
N ILE A 17 -6.25 23.27 1.71
CA ILE A 17 -5.51 24.26 2.51
C ILE A 17 -6.11 25.67 2.24
N PRO A 18 -6.88 26.25 3.18
CA PRO A 18 -7.41 27.59 3.06
C PRO A 18 -6.30 28.60 3.29
N SER A 19 -6.40 29.74 2.60
CA SER A 19 -5.36 30.77 2.64
C SER A 19 -5.26 31.51 3.98
N SER A 20 -6.24 31.41 4.88
CA SER A 20 -6.25 32.11 6.16
C SER A 20 -7.56 31.87 6.92
N ASP A 21 -7.60 30.92 7.87
CA ASP A 21 -8.28 31.11 9.17
C ASP A 21 -7.97 29.94 10.13
N ASP A 22 -7.77 30.23 11.41
CA ASP A 22 -7.28 29.26 12.40
C ASP A 22 -8.33 28.21 12.82
N GLY A 23 -9.62 28.49 12.63
CA GLY A 23 -10.73 27.62 13.06
C GLY A 23 -11.07 26.45 12.12
N ILE A 24 -10.61 26.48 10.86
CA ILE A 24 -10.94 25.46 9.85
C ILE A 24 -9.89 24.32 9.84
N LYS A 25 -8.79 24.49 10.58
CA LYS A 25 -7.60 23.61 10.52
C LYS A 25 -7.88 22.15 10.90
N ASP A 26 -8.73 21.91 11.90
CA ASP A 26 -8.99 20.55 12.38
C ASP A 26 -9.86 19.74 11.41
N ASP A 27 -10.87 20.36 10.81
CA ASP A 27 -11.71 19.71 9.79
C ASP A 27 -10.91 19.37 8.53
N ILE A 28 -9.98 20.25 8.14
CA ILE A 28 -9.07 20.02 7.02
C ILE A 28 -8.11 18.87 7.33
N LYS A 29 -7.53 18.86 8.54
CA LYS A 29 -6.62 17.80 8.97
C LYS A 29 -7.32 16.44 8.94
N SER A 30 -8.58 16.37 9.38
CA SER A 30 -9.42 15.18 9.28
C SER A 30 -9.64 14.73 7.83
N ASN A 31 -10.04 15.66 6.96
CA ASN A 31 -10.29 15.38 5.55
C ASN A 31 -9.03 14.93 4.80
N ILE A 32 -7.87 15.54 5.09
CA ILE A 32 -6.58 15.14 4.52
C ILE A 32 -6.21 13.72 5.01
N LYS A 33 -6.41 13.41 6.29
CA LYS A 33 -6.14 12.07 6.84
C LYS A 33 -6.96 11.00 6.11
N ILE A 34 -8.27 11.21 5.94
CA ILE A 34 -9.16 10.29 5.24
C ILE A 34 -8.72 10.09 3.77
N LEU A 35 -8.33 11.17 3.08
CA LEU A 35 -7.83 11.08 1.70
C LEU A 35 -6.54 10.29 1.59
N ILE A 36 -5.61 10.44 2.55
CA ILE A 36 -4.37 9.67 2.60
C ILE A 36 -4.68 8.20 2.86
N GLU A 37 -5.56 7.89 3.81
CA GLU A 37 -5.96 6.51 4.14
C GLU A 37 -6.63 5.81 2.95
N ASP A 38 -7.61 6.45 2.28
CA ASP A 38 -8.25 5.93 1.07
C ASP A 38 -7.24 5.70 -0.06
N TYR A 39 -6.25 6.60 -0.20
CA TYR A 39 -5.21 6.47 -1.20
C TYR A 39 -4.24 5.32 -0.91
N LEU A 40 -3.80 5.16 0.34
CA LEU A 40 -2.94 4.04 0.77
C LEU A 40 -3.66 2.70 0.58
N HIS A 41 -4.96 2.63 0.88
CA HIS A 41 -5.79 1.47 0.59
C HIS A 41 -5.86 1.17 -0.92
N LYS A 42 -6.07 2.19 -1.76
CA LYS A 42 -6.12 2.05 -3.23
C LYS A 42 -4.82 1.61 -3.88
N LEU A 43 -3.69 1.75 -3.18
CA LEU A 43 -2.39 1.26 -3.65
C LEU A 43 -2.18 -0.23 -3.33
N ASN A 44 -3.17 -0.93 -2.77
CA ASN A 44 -3.05 -2.32 -2.31
C ASN A 44 -1.79 -2.51 -1.45
N ILE A 45 -1.49 -1.52 -0.60
CA ILE A 45 -0.35 -1.59 0.30
C ILE A 45 -0.70 -2.64 1.33
N VAL A 46 -0.09 -3.81 1.18
CA VAL A 46 -0.12 -4.85 2.20
C VAL A 46 0.61 -4.32 3.42
N THR A 47 0.10 -4.65 4.60
CA THR A 47 0.80 -4.37 5.84
C THR A 47 2.16 -5.09 5.83
N ARG A 48 3.09 -4.60 6.66
CA ARG A 48 4.40 -5.26 6.78
C ARG A 48 4.25 -6.73 7.21
N GLU A 49 3.31 -7.01 8.10
CA GLU A 49 2.98 -8.35 8.57
C GLU A 49 2.46 -9.24 7.43
N GLU A 50 1.51 -8.76 6.63
CA GLU A 50 1.02 -9.50 5.46
C GLU A 50 2.11 -9.78 4.43
N PHE A 51 3.03 -8.83 4.22
CA PHE A 51 4.19 -9.04 3.35
C PHE A 51 5.09 -10.15 3.88
N ASP A 52 5.44 -10.12 5.16
CA ASP A 52 6.32 -11.12 5.78
C ASP A 52 5.67 -12.52 5.71
N ILE A 53 4.35 -12.64 5.92
CA ILE A 53 3.59 -13.88 5.73
C ILE A 53 3.67 -14.38 4.28
N GLN A 54 3.48 -13.49 3.30
CA GLN A 54 3.56 -13.87 1.88
C GLN A 54 4.96 -14.35 1.48
N GLN A 55 6.01 -13.74 2.03
CA GLN A 55 7.38 -14.21 1.83
C GLN A 55 7.56 -15.63 2.37
N GLU A 56 7.04 -15.94 3.55
CA GLU A 56 7.14 -17.27 4.14
C GLU A 56 6.42 -18.34 3.31
N VAL A 57 5.21 -18.02 2.83
CA VAL A 57 4.44 -18.90 1.91
C VAL A 57 5.24 -19.16 0.63
N LEU A 58 5.89 -18.14 0.07
CA LEU A 58 6.70 -18.27 -1.13
C LEU A 58 7.92 -19.19 -0.91
N ILE A 59 8.60 -19.05 0.22
CA ILE A 59 9.73 -19.90 0.61
C ILE A 59 9.29 -21.36 0.71
N LYS A 60 8.18 -21.62 1.44
CA LYS A 60 7.62 -22.98 1.59
C LYS A 60 7.25 -23.58 0.24
N THR A 61 6.66 -22.79 -0.65
CA THR A 61 6.27 -23.23 -2.01
C THR A 61 7.50 -23.60 -2.85
N ARG A 62 8.57 -22.80 -2.79
CA ARG A 62 9.84 -23.11 -3.48
C ARG A 62 10.44 -24.42 -3.01
N LEU A 63 10.53 -24.62 -1.70
CA LEU A 63 11.02 -25.88 -1.12
C LEU A 63 10.19 -27.07 -1.57
N LYS A 64 8.85 -26.91 -1.65
CA LYS A 64 7.97 -27.98 -2.09
C LYS A 64 8.16 -28.31 -3.58
N ILE A 65 8.33 -27.29 -4.42
CA ILE A 65 8.64 -27.48 -5.84
C ILE A 65 9.96 -28.23 -6.00
N GLU A 66 11.03 -27.84 -5.30
CA GLU A 66 12.32 -28.52 -5.35
C GLU A 66 12.23 -30.00 -4.93
N GLU A 67 11.43 -30.31 -3.89
CA GLU A 67 11.19 -31.69 -3.45
C GLU A 67 10.49 -32.51 -4.55
N LEU A 68 9.46 -31.93 -5.19
CA LEU A 68 8.73 -32.58 -6.28
C LEU A 68 9.61 -32.77 -7.51
N GLU A 69 10.40 -31.78 -7.90
CA GLU A 69 11.35 -31.87 -9.00
C GLU A 69 12.40 -32.97 -8.75
N LYS A 70 12.90 -33.12 -7.52
CA LYS A 70 13.80 -34.23 -7.16
C LYS A 70 13.13 -35.58 -7.35
N LYS A 71 11.87 -35.74 -6.94
CA LYS A 71 11.11 -36.99 -7.14
C LYS A 71 10.94 -37.33 -8.63
N LEU A 72 10.71 -36.33 -9.47
CA LEU A 72 10.56 -36.53 -10.91
C LEU A 72 11.89 -36.87 -11.61
N LYS A 73 13.01 -36.28 -11.17
CA LYS A 73 14.35 -36.53 -11.76
C LYS A 73 14.95 -37.90 -11.40
N ILE A 74 14.40 -38.58 -10.40
CA ILE A 74 14.90 -39.89 -9.92
C ILE A 74 14.20 -41.07 -10.65
N ASN A 75 13.20 -40.81 -11.51
CA ASN A 75 12.57 -41.79 -12.40
C ASN A 75 13.10 -41.72 -13.83
#